data_AF-A0A8B8G9S6-F1
#
_entry.id   AF-A0A8B8G9S6-F1
#
_cell.length_a   1.000
_cell.length_b   1.000
_cell.length_c   1.000
_cell.angle_alpha   90.00
_cell.angle_beta   90.00
_cell.angle_gamma   90.00
#
_symmetry.space_group_name_H-M   'P 1'
#
loop_
_entity.id
_entity.type
_entity.pdbx_description
1 polymer ?
#
loop_
_entity_poly.entity_id
_entity_poly.type
_entity_poly.pdbx_seq_one_letter_code
_entity_poly.pdbx_strand_id
1 'polypeptide(L)'
;MEIVYVGDRNSKNRALLISNEEWKRLGKILTKKLDEVDAIDASKRLKEKRREISKKMVEGWDNTKLNKTKKLLEQKRKALSELEAQRQQRDKEMKHEAIETRNKIIEKAKKQKFEERDAVKAFNRALQNSEVFKERAIQINFNKSERKKRIDNDLMIAQKQNREAEQYIRDQINEKDKNKQIKKDSAKILLKELKDREKKRHEEELTLHKLGKEKLQEIAREIEEIRNKNIVDVQIAKEKLQKDIEDNRELISINNKMKQIEEDEEEMVTAIMAETKKILARKRIQKEIELTEVKQLALEEMRMRVAALPMKDKGWAESDVRSAIEKQEQRYQNGRLEKKEIAKKKIEHDQSGKKLWEEEISRRREQLFQDSGREMERRERERRLLVEYGELHKFTQIKNANEIRKNLDKQCNDKKLALMADRQADINRYKAFEQQWHEEDKEFLAYTENMIELKKQAGNPTVPLLKTVNNYLKTNNLKMDSNNKVIKKEPKGPIYTSRIIHQTN
;
A
#
# COMPACT_ATOMS: atom_id res chain seq x y z
N MET A 1 60.07 -63.61 -112.92
CA MET A 1 58.98 -64.59 -112.76
C MET A 1 58.91 -65.39 -114.04
N GLU A 2 59.26 -66.67 -113.99
CA GLU A 2 58.83 -67.61 -115.03
C GLU A 2 57.41 -68.06 -114.72
N ILE A 3 56.58 -68.30 -115.75
CA ILE A 3 55.16 -68.66 -115.58
C ILE A 3 54.85 -69.83 -116.51
N VAL A 4 54.88 -71.04 -115.97
CA VAL A 4 54.47 -72.26 -116.68
C VAL A 4 52.94 -72.29 -116.79
N TYR A 5 52.42 -72.50 -118.00
CA TYR A 5 50.99 -72.57 -118.29
C TYR A 5 50.59 -73.98 -118.77
N VAL A 6 49.51 -74.52 -118.21
CA VAL A 6 48.84 -75.77 -118.65
C VAL A 6 47.33 -75.62 -118.46
N GLY A 7 46.52 -76.11 -119.41
CA GLY A 7 45.07 -76.30 -119.25
C GLY A 7 44.19 -75.17 -119.81
N ASP A 8 43.16 -75.56 -120.57
CA ASP A 8 42.39 -74.68 -121.45
C ASP A 8 41.38 -73.72 -120.79
N ARG A 9 41.26 -72.53 -121.40
CA ARG A 9 40.02 -71.78 -121.68
C ARG A 9 38.90 -71.80 -120.61
N ASN A 10 39.18 -71.25 -119.43
CA ASN A 10 38.15 -70.52 -118.68
C ASN A 10 38.74 -69.28 -118.01
N SER A 11 38.19 -68.09 -118.30
CA SER A 11 38.83 -66.79 -118.03
C SER A 11 38.76 -66.31 -116.58
N LYS A 12 38.24 -67.13 -115.64
CA LYS A 12 37.97 -66.71 -114.25
C LYS A 12 38.94 -67.21 -113.18
N ASN A 13 39.76 -68.22 -113.46
CA ASN A 13 40.74 -68.75 -112.49
C ASN A 13 42.17 -68.68 -113.04
N ARG A 14 42.94 -67.68 -112.60
CA ARG A 14 44.40 -67.63 -112.69
C ARG A 14 44.96 -67.24 -111.32
N ALA A 15 45.60 -68.18 -110.63
CA ALA A 15 46.20 -67.94 -109.33
C ALA A 15 47.69 -67.58 -109.48
N LEU A 16 48.10 -66.45 -108.89
CA LEU A 16 49.51 -66.07 -108.73
C LEU A 16 49.99 -66.51 -107.34
N LEU A 17 50.98 -67.40 -107.29
CA LEU A 17 51.66 -67.79 -106.05
C LEU A 17 52.79 -66.80 -105.75
N ILE A 18 52.67 -66.05 -104.66
CA ILE A 18 53.64 -65.05 -104.19
C ILE A 18 54.44 -65.64 -103.02
N SER A 19 55.73 -65.28 -102.90
CA SER A 19 56.59 -65.70 -101.79
C SER A 19 56.10 -65.17 -100.44
N ASN A 20 56.14 -66.01 -99.41
CA ASN A 20 55.75 -65.64 -98.04
C ASN A 20 56.70 -64.59 -97.42
N GLU A 21 57.93 -64.46 -97.93
CA GLU A 21 58.86 -63.40 -97.53
C GLU A 21 58.53 -62.05 -98.17
N GLU A 22 58.19 -62.06 -99.46
CA GLU A 22 57.71 -60.88 -100.17
C GLU A 22 56.38 -60.38 -99.58
N TRP A 23 55.49 -61.30 -99.21
CA TRP A 23 54.24 -60.96 -98.52
C TRP A 23 54.49 -60.25 -97.18
N LYS A 24 55.44 -60.73 -96.36
CA LYS A 24 55.85 -60.05 -95.11
C LYS A 24 56.52 -58.69 -95.38
N ARG A 25 57.27 -58.55 -96.47
CA ARG A 25 57.93 -57.28 -96.85
C ARG A 25 56.92 -56.24 -97.33
N LEU A 26 55.97 -56.63 -98.17
CA LEU A 26 54.83 -55.82 -98.60
C LEU A 26 53.92 -55.45 -97.43
N GLY A 27 53.64 -56.40 -96.53
CA GLY A 27 52.91 -56.17 -95.30
C GLY A 27 53.51 -55.03 -94.47
N LYS A 28 54.81 -55.07 -94.18
CA LYS A 28 55.51 -53.99 -93.46
C LYS A 28 55.50 -52.63 -94.19
N ILE A 29 55.45 -52.61 -95.52
CA ILE A 29 55.35 -51.36 -96.29
C ILE A 29 53.92 -50.78 -96.22
N LEU A 30 52.90 -51.65 -96.22
CA LEU A 30 51.50 -51.29 -96.05
C LEU A 30 51.18 -50.82 -94.62
N THR A 31 51.66 -51.52 -93.59
CA THR A 31 51.39 -51.15 -92.19
C THR A 31 52.15 -49.90 -91.76
N LYS A 32 53.31 -49.57 -92.36
CA LYS A 32 54.18 -48.47 -91.90
C LYS A 32 53.45 -47.15 -91.61
N LYS A 33 52.45 -46.78 -92.42
CA LYS A 33 51.64 -45.57 -92.19
C LYS A 33 50.65 -45.68 -91.01
N LEU A 34 50.13 -46.88 -90.75
CA LEU A 34 49.32 -47.19 -89.58
C LEU A 34 50.20 -47.23 -88.32
N ASP A 35 51.35 -47.91 -88.40
CA ASP A 35 52.36 -48.00 -87.34
C ASP A 35 52.87 -46.59 -86.93
N GLU A 36 53.07 -45.69 -87.91
CA GLU A 36 53.44 -44.28 -87.68
C GLU A 36 52.29 -43.47 -87.04
N VAL A 37 51.02 -43.72 -87.39
CA VAL A 37 49.85 -43.07 -86.78
C VAL A 37 49.62 -43.57 -85.34
N ASP A 38 49.71 -44.87 -85.09
CA ASP A 38 49.59 -45.44 -83.74
C ASP A 38 50.73 -44.97 -82.83
N ALA A 39 51.95 -44.81 -83.35
CA ALA A 39 53.05 -44.20 -82.61
C ALA A 39 52.80 -42.72 -82.26
N ILE A 40 52.19 -41.95 -83.18
CA ILE A 40 51.78 -40.56 -82.95
C ILE A 40 50.68 -40.50 -81.88
N ASP A 41 49.68 -41.37 -81.91
CA ASP A 41 48.56 -41.37 -80.96
C ASP A 41 48.95 -41.93 -79.59
N ALA A 42 49.88 -42.91 -79.53
CA ALA A 42 50.56 -43.28 -78.29
C ALA A 42 51.33 -42.08 -77.70
N SER A 43 52.01 -41.29 -78.54
CA SER A 43 52.70 -40.06 -78.12
C SER A 43 51.72 -38.99 -77.60
N LYS A 44 50.55 -38.81 -78.22
CA LYS A 44 49.47 -37.93 -77.72
C LYS A 44 48.98 -38.39 -76.34
N ARG A 45 48.59 -39.66 -76.22
CA ARG A 45 48.11 -40.27 -74.96
C ARG A 45 49.15 -40.18 -73.83
N LEU A 46 50.44 -40.33 -74.15
CA LEU A 46 51.53 -40.12 -73.18
C LEU A 46 51.70 -38.65 -72.79
N LYS A 47 51.56 -37.70 -73.72
CA LYS A 47 51.58 -36.26 -73.42
C LYS A 47 50.36 -35.85 -72.57
N GLU A 48 49.20 -36.44 -72.81
CA GLU A 48 47.98 -36.22 -72.01
C GLU A 48 48.12 -36.76 -70.59
N LYS A 49 48.54 -38.03 -70.42
CA LYS A 49 48.85 -38.60 -69.10
C LYS A 49 49.90 -37.77 -68.34
N ARG A 50 50.97 -37.29 -69.02
CA ARG A 50 51.95 -36.37 -68.42
C ARG A 50 51.34 -35.03 -68.01
N ARG A 51 50.42 -34.46 -68.80
CA ARG A 51 49.68 -33.23 -68.45
C ARG A 51 48.73 -33.45 -67.26
N GLU A 52 48.07 -34.59 -67.16
CA GLU A 52 47.20 -34.93 -66.01
C GLU A 52 48.00 -35.13 -64.72
N ILE A 53 49.11 -35.86 -64.78
CA ILE A 53 50.04 -36.04 -63.65
C ILE A 53 50.58 -34.67 -63.22
N SER A 54 51.00 -33.82 -64.17
CA SER A 54 51.45 -32.46 -63.90
C SER A 54 50.37 -31.60 -63.24
N LYS A 55 49.11 -31.65 -63.71
CA LYS A 55 47.97 -30.97 -63.05
C LYS A 55 47.80 -31.43 -61.60
N LYS A 56 47.75 -32.75 -61.36
CA LYS A 56 47.60 -33.33 -60.01
C LYS A 56 48.75 -32.96 -59.06
N MET A 57 49.99 -32.88 -59.58
CA MET A 57 51.13 -32.38 -58.80
C MET A 57 50.98 -30.90 -58.46
N VAL A 58 50.59 -30.06 -59.43
CA VAL A 58 50.39 -28.60 -59.26
C VAL A 58 49.18 -28.28 -58.39
N GLU A 59 48.15 -29.14 -58.35
CA GLU A 59 47.01 -29.03 -57.43
C GLU A 59 47.45 -29.14 -55.96
N GLY A 60 48.46 -29.96 -55.66
CA GLY A 60 49.11 -30.04 -54.34
C GLY A 60 50.11 -28.90 -54.04
N TRP A 61 50.41 -28.03 -54.99
CA TRP A 61 51.37 -26.93 -54.79
C TRP A 61 50.69 -25.70 -54.17
N ASP A 62 50.86 -25.54 -52.87
CA ASP A 62 50.43 -24.37 -52.08
C ASP A 62 50.85 -23.02 -52.69
N ASN A 63 52.00 -22.98 -53.37
CA ASN A 63 52.57 -21.74 -53.88
C ASN A 63 51.94 -21.22 -55.19
N THR A 64 51.01 -21.96 -55.81
CA THR A 64 50.32 -21.49 -57.03
C THR A 64 49.40 -20.30 -56.73
N LYS A 65 49.21 -19.38 -57.70
CA LYS A 65 48.28 -18.24 -57.54
C LYS A 65 46.85 -18.72 -57.19
N LEU A 66 46.40 -19.84 -57.75
CA LEU A 66 45.09 -20.43 -57.48
C LEU A 66 44.97 -21.01 -56.07
N ASN A 67 45.98 -21.72 -55.56
CA ASN A 67 45.91 -22.25 -54.20
C ASN A 67 46.12 -21.16 -53.14
N LYS A 68 46.93 -20.12 -53.42
CA LYS A 68 47.00 -18.93 -52.56
C LYS A 68 45.66 -18.19 -52.47
N THR A 69 44.93 -18.03 -53.57
CA THR A 69 43.59 -17.40 -53.53
C THR A 69 42.54 -18.30 -52.88
N LYS A 70 42.56 -19.62 -53.10
CA LYS A 70 41.71 -20.57 -52.33
C LYS A 70 41.94 -20.44 -50.83
N LYS A 71 43.20 -20.54 -50.35
CA LYS A 71 43.53 -20.42 -48.92
C LYS A 71 43.09 -19.07 -48.34
N LEU A 72 43.25 -17.98 -49.08
CA LEU A 72 42.79 -16.65 -48.65
C LEU A 72 41.25 -16.55 -48.58
N LEU A 73 40.52 -17.20 -49.51
CA LEU A 73 39.06 -17.28 -49.46
C LEU A 73 38.56 -18.19 -48.33
N GLU A 74 39.26 -19.29 -48.05
CA GLU A 74 38.99 -20.17 -46.89
C GLU A 74 39.25 -19.46 -45.56
N GLN A 75 40.35 -18.70 -45.44
CA GLN A 75 40.64 -17.86 -44.29
C GLN A 75 39.55 -16.79 -44.09
N LYS A 76 39.11 -16.11 -45.16
CA LYS A 76 37.99 -15.16 -45.10
C LYS A 76 36.67 -15.83 -44.68
N ARG A 77 36.37 -17.03 -45.19
CA ARG A 77 35.19 -17.81 -44.80
C ARG A 77 35.23 -18.21 -43.32
N LYS A 78 36.40 -18.68 -42.82
CA LYS A 78 36.61 -19.01 -41.41
C LYS A 78 36.40 -17.78 -40.52
N ALA A 79 37.09 -16.67 -40.80
CA ALA A 79 36.95 -15.42 -40.06
C ALA A 79 35.51 -14.87 -40.06
N LEU A 80 34.78 -14.99 -41.18
CA LEU A 80 33.34 -14.65 -41.23
C LEU A 80 32.50 -15.58 -40.35
N SER A 81 32.71 -16.90 -40.41
CA SER A 81 31.98 -17.86 -39.57
C SER A 81 32.28 -17.73 -38.08
N GLU A 82 33.52 -17.36 -37.72
CA GLU A 82 33.93 -17.05 -36.35
C GLU A 82 33.24 -15.76 -35.86
N LEU A 83 33.19 -14.72 -36.68
CA LEU A 83 32.50 -13.45 -36.39
C LEU A 83 30.99 -13.65 -36.28
N GLU A 84 30.39 -14.48 -37.13
CA GLU A 84 28.97 -14.87 -37.05
C GLU A 84 28.68 -15.70 -35.79
N ALA A 85 29.55 -16.64 -35.40
CA ALA A 85 29.43 -17.37 -34.14
C ALA A 85 29.50 -16.42 -32.92
N GLN A 86 30.43 -15.46 -32.92
CA GLN A 86 30.54 -14.42 -31.89
C GLN A 86 29.34 -13.45 -31.86
N ARG A 87 28.65 -13.24 -32.97
CA ARG A 87 27.35 -12.52 -32.99
C ARG A 87 26.25 -13.38 -32.39
N GLN A 88 26.10 -14.62 -32.86
CA GLN A 88 25.09 -15.56 -32.33
C GLN A 88 25.26 -15.86 -30.85
N GLN A 89 26.50 -15.88 -30.33
CA GLN A 89 26.77 -16.03 -28.91
C GLN A 89 26.26 -14.81 -28.11
N ARG A 90 26.65 -13.59 -28.51
CA ARG A 90 26.14 -12.36 -27.87
C ARG A 90 24.63 -12.22 -27.97
N ASP A 91 24.03 -12.63 -29.09
CA ASP A 91 22.57 -12.65 -29.25
C ASP A 91 21.88 -13.67 -28.32
N LYS A 92 22.57 -14.75 -27.91
CA LYS A 92 22.07 -15.70 -26.90
C LYS A 92 22.26 -15.14 -25.49
N GLU A 93 23.41 -14.54 -25.20
CA GLU A 93 23.73 -13.90 -23.91
C GLU A 93 22.74 -12.76 -23.61
N MET A 94 22.55 -11.81 -24.54
CA MET A 94 21.55 -10.75 -24.42
C MET A 94 20.11 -11.29 -24.27
N LYS A 95 19.77 -12.42 -24.89
CA LYS A 95 18.46 -13.07 -24.70
C LYS A 95 18.32 -13.68 -23.31
N HIS A 96 19.37 -14.29 -22.78
CA HIS A 96 19.39 -14.78 -21.39
C HIS A 96 19.25 -13.63 -20.40
N GLU A 97 20.01 -12.53 -20.55
CA GLU A 97 19.89 -11.33 -19.72
C GLU A 97 18.50 -10.69 -19.81
N ALA A 98 17.90 -10.61 -21.00
CA ALA A 98 16.54 -10.11 -21.19
C ALA A 98 15.47 -11.02 -20.55
N ILE A 99 15.67 -12.34 -20.56
CA ILE A 99 14.79 -13.30 -19.87
C ILE A 99 14.98 -13.20 -18.35
N GLU A 100 16.20 -13.10 -17.85
CA GLU A 100 16.49 -12.93 -16.42
C GLU A 100 15.93 -11.63 -15.86
N THR A 101 16.14 -10.50 -16.54
CA THR A 101 15.60 -9.20 -16.11
C THR A 101 14.08 -9.20 -16.14
N ARG A 102 13.45 -9.77 -17.18
CA ARG A 102 12.01 -10.02 -17.22
C ARG A 102 11.53 -10.88 -16.06
N ASN A 103 12.23 -11.97 -15.73
CA ASN A 103 11.87 -12.86 -14.62
C ASN A 103 11.99 -12.13 -13.26
N LYS A 104 13.07 -11.38 -13.03
CA LYS A 104 13.28 -10.55 -11.84
C LYS A 104 12.17 -9.49 -11.68
N ILE A 105 11.70 -8.90 -12.77
CA ILE A 105 10.54 -7.98 -12.79
C ILE A 105 9.24 -8.73 -12.45
N ILE A 106 9.00 -9.91 -13.03
CA ILE A 106 7.81 -10.73 -12.76
C ILE A 106 7.78 -11.20 -11.30
N GLU A 107 8.90 -11.62 -10.74
CA GLU A 107 9.00 -11.99 -9.32
C GLU A 107 8.74 -10.82 -8.38
N LYS A 108 9.29 -9.63 -8.68
CA LYS A 108 9.00 -8.41 -7.92
C LYS A 108 7.51 -8.08 -7.98
N ALA A 109 6.90 -8.14 -9.17
CA ALA A 109 5.47 -7.90 -9.33
C ALA A 109 4.59 -8.96 -8.63
N LYS A 110 5.02 -10.22 -8.59
CA LYS A 110 4.34 -11.28 -7.80
C LYS A 110 4.40 -10.97 -6.30
N LYS A 111 5.57 -10.62 -5.76
CA LYS A 111 5.75 -10.25 -4.34
C LYS A 111 4.91 -9.02 -3.97
N GLN A 112 4.92 -7.98 -4.80
CA GLN A 112 4.07 -6.80 -4.59
C GLN A 112 2.58 -7.16 -4.60
N LYS A 113 2.11 -7.95 -5.58
CA LYS A 113 0.71 -8.42 -5.60
C LYS A 113 0.33 -9.28 -4.39
N PHE A 114 1.25 -10.10 -3.88
CA PHE A 114 1.05 -10.86 -2.64
C PHE A 114 0.90 -9.92 -1.44
N GLU A 115 1.84 -8.99 -1.25
CA GLU A 115 1.82 -7.96 -0.20
C GLU A 115 0.59 -7.04 -0.29
N GLU A 116 0.05 -6.83 -1.49
CA GLU A 116 -1.16 -6.07 -1.75
C GLU A 116 -2.46 -6.81 -1.42
N ARG A 117 -2.47 -8.13 -1.20
CA ARG A 117 -3.68 -8.86 -0.79
C ARG A 117 -4.12 -8.41 0.61
N ASP A 118 -5.40 -8.12 0.80
CA ASP A 118 -5.88 -7.58 2.10
C ASP A 118 -5.74 -8.56 3.27
N ALA A 119 -5.72 -9.88 3.00
CA ALA A 119 -5.36 -10.89 3.99
C ALA A 119 -3.89 -10.77 4.46
N VAL A 120 -2.96 -10.52 3.54
CA VAL A 120 -1.54 -10.30 3.82
C VAL A 120 -1.33 -8.98 4.55
N LYS A 121 -1.98 -7.89 4.11
CA LYS A 121 -2.01 -6.61 4.85
C LYS A 121 -2.54 -6.77 6.29
N ALA A 122 -3.61 -7.53 6.48
CA ALA A 122 -4.18 -7.79 7.80
C ALA A 122 -3.22 -8.61 8.69
N PHE A 123 -2.56 -9.63 8.12
CA PHE A 123 -1.54 -10.40 8.83
C PHE A 123 -0.30 -9.55 9.17
N ASN A 124 0.17 -8.71 8.25
CA ASN A 124 1.35 -7.85 8.47
C ASN A 124 1.09 -6.77 9.54
N ARG A 125 -0.13 -6.24 9.63
CA ARG A 125 -0.55 -5.39 10.77
C ARG A 125 -0.52 -6.16 12.10
N ALA A 126 -0.91 -7.44 12.11
CA ALA A 126 -0.79 -8.29 13.30
C ALA A 126 0.68 -8.66 13.62
N LEU A 127 1.57 -8.73 12.63
CA LEU A 127 3.00 -8.90 12.79
C LEU A 127 3.62 -7.70 13.53
N GLN A 128 3.34 -6.48 13.06
CA GLN A 128 3.75 -5.23 13.71
C GLN A 128 3.21 -5.16 15.15
N ASN A 129 1.94 -5.51 15.38
CA ASN A 129 1.37 -5.58 16.73
C ASN A 129 2.10 -6.59 17.64
N SER A 130 2.61 -7.71 17.11
CA SER A 130 3.41 -8.68 17.89
C SER A 130 4.75 -8.10 18.34
N GLU A 131 5.35 -7.21 17.55
CA GLU A 131 6.60 -6.52 17.85
C GLU A 131 6.37 -5.41 18.88
N VAL A 132 5.37 -4.56 18.66
CA VAL A 132 4.92 -3.54 19.62
C VAL A 132 4.59 -4.13 20.99
N PHE A 133 3.97 -5.32 21.06
CA PHE A 133 3.73 -5.98 22.36
C PHE A 133 5.01 -6.47 23.05
N LYS A 134 6.03 -6.89 22.30
CA LYS A 134 7.35 -7.26 22.85
C LYS A 134 8.07 -6.02 23.40
N GLU A 135 8.12 -4.95 22.61
CA GLU A 135 8.67 -3.66 23.02
C GLU A 135 7.96 -3.11 24.25
N ARG A 136 6.63 -3.22 24.30
CA ARG A 136 5.83 -2.76 25.45
C ARG A 136 6.12 -3.58 26.70
N ALA A 137 6.35 -4.89 26.59
CA ALA A 137 6.79 -5.71 27.72
C ALA A 137 8.18 -5.28 28.24
N ILE A 138 9.12 -4.97 27.34
CA ILE A 138 10.44 -4.43 27.69
C ILE A 138 10.31 -3.06 28.39
N GLN A 139 9.52 -2.13 27.84
CA GLN A 139 9.22 -0.83 28.46
C GLN A 139 8.60 -0.98 29.86
N ILE A 140 7.67 -1.92 30.05
CA ILE A 140 7.05 -2.18 31.37
C ILE A 140 8.10 -2.69 32.36
N ASN A 141 9.00 -3.58 31.95
CA ASN A 141 10.05 -4.10 32.83
C ASN A 141 11.12 -3.04 33.16
N PHE A 142 11.52 -2.23 32.17
CA PHE A 142 12.38 -1.05 32.40
C PHE A 142 11.75 -0.07 33.39
N ASN A 143 10.50 0.32 33.17
CA ASN A 143 9.77 1.22 34.07
C ASN A 143 9.58 0.65 35.49
N LYS A 144 9.47 -0.67 35.64
CA LYS A 144 9.50 -1.33 36.96
C LYS A 144 10.87 -1.20 37.64
N SER A 145 11.98 -1.37 36.90
CA SER A 145 13.32 -1.19 37.46
C SER A 145 13.62 0.27 37.84
N GLU A 146 13.21 1.24 37.03
CA GLU A 146 13.35 2.67 37.34
C GLU A 146 12.51 3.09 38.55
N ARG A 147 11.30 2.54 38.71
CA ARG A 147 10.49 2.75 39.92
C ARG A 147 11.16 2.20 41.18
N LYS A 148 11.82 1.03 41.11
CA LYS A 148 12.59 0.50 42.24
C LYS A 148 13.74 1.44 42.62
N LYS A 149 14.60 1.79 41.67
CA LYS A 149 15.72 2.75 41.90
C LYS A 149 15.27 4.05 42.56
N ARG A 150 14.10 4.59 42.18
CA ARG A 150 13.53 5.78 42.82
C ARG A 150 13.19 5.53 44.28
N ILE A 151 12.44 4.47 44.58
CA ILE A 151 12.11 4.08 45.96
C ILE A 151 13.38 3.83 46.79
N ASP A 152 14.39 3.18 46.22
CA ASP A 152 15.67 2.92 46.87
C ASP A 152 16.44 4.22 47.17
N ASN A 153 16.41 5.20 46.26
CA ASN A 153 16.99 6.54 46.43
C ASN A 153 16.21 7.39 47.45
N ASP A 154 14.87 7.37 47.39
CA ASP A 154 14.00 8.10 48.32
C ASP A 154 14.21 7.58 49.75
N LEU A 155 14.39 6.26 49.91
CA LEU A 155 14.73 5.61 51.17
C LEU A 155 16.14 5.99 51.65
N MET A 156 17.15 6.07 50.76
CA MET A 156 18.48 6.61 51.09
C MET A 156 18.42 8.06 51.60
N ILE A 157 17.61 8.91 50.94
CA ILE A 157 17.43 10.32 51.33
C ILE A 157 16.74 10.42 52.70
N ALA A 158 15.67 9.65 52.94
CA ALA A 158 14.99 9.60 54.23
C ALA A 158 15.92 9.09 55.35
N GLN A 159 16.75 8.08 55.10
CA GLN A 159 17.77 7.63 56.05
C GLN A 159 18.82 8.72 56.35
N LYS A 160 19.23 9.50 55.34
CA LYS A 160 20.16 10.64 55.54
C LYS A 160 19.52 11.73 56.40
N GLN A 161 18.30 12.13 56.09
CA GLN A 161 17.53 13.13 56.87
C GLN A 161 17.31 12.70 58.32
N ASN A 162 17.00 11.42 58.56
CA ASN A 162 16.87 10.89 59.92
C ASN A 162 18.20 10.94 60.70
N ARG A 163 19.33 10.62 60.07
CA ARG A 163 20.66 10.73 60.69
C ARG A 163 21.04 12.19 60.99
N GLU A 164 20.70 13.12 60.11
CA GLU A 164 20.92 14.56 60.31
C GLU A 164 20.05 15.11 61.46
N ALA A 165 18.79 14.67 61.55
CA ALA A 165 17.91 14.99 62.67
C ALA A 165 18.41 14.40 64.00
N GLU A 166 18.88 13.16 64.01
CA GLU A 166 19.54 12.55 65.19
C GLU A 166 20.78 13.32 65.63
N GLN A 167 21.64 13.73 64.69
CA GLN A 167 22.82 14.55 64.98
C GLN A 167 22.41 15.88 65.60
N TYR A 168 21.46 16.59 64.99
CA TYR A 168 20.94 17.86 65.52
C TYR A 168 20.35 17.73 66.93
N ILE A 169 19.66 16.63 67.25
CA ILE A 169 19.14 16.35 68.60
C ILE A 169 20.30 16.12 69.59
N ARG A 170 21.32 15.35 69.21
CA ARG A 170 22.52 15.14 70.04
C ARG A 170 23.24 16.47 70.30
N ASP A 171 23.39 17.31 69.28
CA ASP A 171 24.04 18.62 69.41
C ASP A 171 23.23 19.59 70.28
N GLN A 172 21.89 19.59 70.18
CA GLN A 172 21.06 20.32 71.14
C GLN A 172 21.22 19.83 72.59
N ILE A 173 21.41 18.53 72.81
CA ILE A 173 21.66 17.97 74.16
C ILE A 173 23.05 18.42 74.65
N ASN A 174 24.07 18.28 73.80
CA ASN A 174 25.45 18.73 74.07
C ASN A 174 25.49 20.22 74.45
N GLU A 175 24.81 21.08 73.69
CA GLU A 175 24.71 22.51 73.99
C GLU A 175 23.93 22.80 75.28
N LYS A 176 22.85 22.07 75.56
CA LYS A 176 22.12 22.21 76.84
C LYS A 176 22.99 21.83 78.03
N ASP A 177 23.78 20.76 77.95
CA ASP A 177 24.69 20.37 79.03
C ASP A 177 25.92 21.28 79.15
N LYS A 178 26.48 21.81 78.04
CA LYS A 178 27.48 22.91 78.09
C LYS A 178 26.92 24.13 78.83
N ASN A 179 25.74 24.61 78.44
CA ASN A 179 25.09 25.76 79.06
C ASN A 179 24.75 25.53 80.55
N LYS A 180 24.35 24.31 80.91
CA LYS A 180 24.13 23.88 82.30
C LYS A 180 25.43 23.84 83.10
N GLN A 181 26.54 23.45 82.49
CA GLN A 181 27.85 23.48 83.12
C GLN A 181 28.35 24.92 83.32
N ILE A 182 28.25 25.78 82.30
CA ILE A 182 28.51 27.22 82.42
C ILE A 182 27.69 27.82 83.57
N LYS A 183 26.37 27.56 83.63
CA LYS A 183 25.50 28.03 84.72
C LYS A 183 25.95 27.54 86.11
N LYS A 184 26.39 26.29 86.25
CA LYS A 184 26.98 25.79 87.52
C LYS A 184 28.24 26.56 87.89
N ASP A 185 29.11 26.83 86.93
CA ASP A 185 30.41 27.47 87.21
C ASP A 185 30.25 28.98 87.47
N SER A 186 29.34 29.68 86.79
CA SER A 186 28.89 31.02 87.17
C SER A 186 28.27 31.05 88.58
N ALA A 187 27.44 30.05 88.94
CA ALA A 187 26.87 29.96 90.28
C ALA A 187 27.95 29.72 91.37
N LYS A 188 29.02 28.95 91.07
CA LYS A 188 30.18 28.82 91.98
C LYS A 188 30.92 30.14 92.16
N ILE A 189 31.02 30.98 91.12
CA ILE A 189 31.66 32.31 91.20
C ILE A 189 30.84 33.23 92.10
N LEU A 190 29.52 33.33 91.85
CA LEU A 190 28.61 34.12 92.69
C LEU A 190 28.62 33.64 94.17
N LEU A 191 28.71 32.33 94.41
CA LEU A 191 28.85 31.76 95.76
C LEU A 191 30.18 32.11 96.46
N LYS A 192 31.27 32.37 95.71
CA LYS A 192 32.51 32.91 96.27
C LYS A 192 32.34 34.39 96.59
N GLU A 193 31.86 35.19 95.64
CA GLU A 193 31.63 36.62 95.82
C GLU A 193 30.72 36.93 97.01
N LEU A 194 29.66 36.15 97.23
CA LEU A 194 28.78 36.30 98.39
C LEU A 194 29.53 36.04 99.71
N LYS A 195 30.33 34.97 99.79
CA LYS A 195 31.15 34.66 100.98
C LYS A 195 32.22 35.71 101.23
N ASP A 196 32.80 36.30 100.19
CA ASP A 196 33.81 37.35 100.34
C ASP A 196 33.18 38.71 100.70
N ARG A 197 31.93 38.99 100.28
CA ARG A 197 31.12 40.11 100.82
C ARG A 197 30.67 39.89 102.27
N GLU A 198 30.44 38.65 102.66
CA GLU A 198 30.07 38.27 104.03
C GLU A 198 31.24 38.46 105.01
N LYS A 199 32.45 38.01 104.64
CA LYS A 199 33.69 38.33 105.37
C LYS A 199 33.90 39.82 105.55
N LYS A 200 33.80 40.60 104.45
CA LYS A 200 34.00 42.06 104.50
C LYS A 200 33.06 42.77 105.46
N ARG A 201 31.76 42.42 105.45
CA ARG A 201 30.81 42.98 106.43
C ARG A 201 31.15 42.61 107.87
N HIS A 202 31.65 41.40 108.11
CA HIS A 202 32.09 41.00 109.44
C HIS A 202 33.40 41.69 109.90
N GLU A 203 34.31 41.96 108.96
CA GLU A 203 35.50 42.80 109.18
C GLU A 203 35.10 44.25 109.50
N GLU A 204 34.13 44.81 108.75
CA GLU A 204 33.54 46.14 108.99
C GLU A 204 32.89 46.23 110.38
N GLU A 205 32.04 45.26 110.77
CA GLU A 205 31.45 45.12 112.12
C GLU A 205 32.54 45.10 113.22
N LEU A 206 33.61 44.32 113.03
CA LEU A 206 34.75 44.24 113.95
C LEU A 206 35.50 45.57 114.09
N THR A 207 35.60 46.37 113.03
CA THR A 207 36.19 47.72 113.13
C THR A 207 35.28 48.71 113.84
N LEU A 208 33.97 48.69 113.55
CA LEU A 208 32.98 49.53 114.23
C LEU A 208 32.92 49.23 115.74
N HIS A 209 33.00 47.95 116.14
CA HIS A 209 33.03 47.57 117.56
C HIS A 209 34.29 48.08 118.27
N LYS A 210 35.46 48.09 117.62
CA LYS A 210 36.70 48.65 118.20
C LYS A 210 36.58 50.16 118.41
N LEU A 211 36.17 50.89 117.37
CA LEU A 211 36.02 52.35 117.38
C LEU A 211 34.94 52.81 118.37
N GLY A 212 33.89 52.00 118.59
CA GLY A 212 32.91 52.21 119.65
C GLY A 212 33.46 52.05 121.07
N LYS A 213 34.40 51.10 121.30
CA LYS A 213 35.08 50.95 122.61
C LYS A 213 36.00 52.13 122.92
N GLU A 214 36.70 52.65 121.91
CA GLU A 214 37.63 53.78 122.06
C GLU A 214 36.88 55.06 122.48
N LYS A 215 35.76 55.39 121.81
CA LYS A 215 34.93 56.56 122.16
C LYS A 215 34.34 56.50 123.58
N LEU A 216 33.98 55.31 124.06
CA LEU A 216 33.51 55.13 125.45
C LEU A 216 34.62 55.43 126.49
N GLN A 217 35.90 55.30 126.12
CA GLN A 217 37.03 55.67 126.98
C GLN A 217 37.41 57.16 126.90
N GLU A 218 36.89 57.92 125.92
CA GLU A 218 37.00 59.38 125.91
C GLU A 218 35.93 60.01 126.81
N ILE A 219 34.66 59.64 126.61
CA ILE A 219 33.51 60.14 127.39
C ILE A 219 33.71 59.93 128.91
N ALA A 220 34.30 58.79 129.30
CA ALA A 220 34.58 58.49 130.71
C ALA A 220 35.56 59.49 131.37
N ARG A 221 36.54 60.03 130.63
CA ARG A 221 37.51 61.03 131.13
C ARG A 221 36.90 62.42 131.19
N GLU A 222 36.09 62.78 130.19
CA GLU A 222 35.44 64.09 130.07
C GLU A 222 34.49 64.37 131.26
N ILE A 223 33.76 63.34 131.72
CA ILE A 223 32.88 63.41 132.91
C ILE A 223 33.66 63.70 134.21
N GLU A 224 34.91 63.25 134.31
CA GLU A 224 35.73 63.37 135.51
C GLU A 224 36.29 64.80 135.68
N GLU A 225 36.65 65.47 134.59
CA GLU A 225 37.03 66.89 134.60
C GLU A 225 35.89 67.83 135.00
N ILE A 226 34.67 67.58 134.51
CA ILE A 226 33.49 68.43 134.76
C ILE A 226 33.16 68.48 136.25
N ARG A 227 33.31 67.35 136.97
CA ARG A 227 33.06 67.28 138.41
C ARG A 227 33.97 68.20 139.23
N ASN A 228 35.23 68.34 138.84
CA ASN A 228 36.20 69.17 139.55
C ASN A 228 35.96 70.67 139.35
N LYS A 229 35.51 71.09 138.15
CA LYS A 229 35.18 72.49 137.86
C LYS A 229 33.97 72.98 138.66
N ASN A 230 32.89 72.19 138.67
CA ASN A 230 31.62 72.53 139.35
C ASN A 230 31.74 72.81 140.87
N ILE A 231 32.77 72.29 141.56
CA ILE A 231 32.97 72.55 142.99
C ILE A 231 33.41 74.01 143.25
N VAL A 232 34.15 74.61 142.31
CA VAL A 232 34.69 75.98 142.44
C VAL A 232 33.62 77.02 142.15
N ASP A 233 32.85 76.84 141.06
CA ASP A 233 31.88 77.84 140.60
C ASP A 233 30.72 78.07 141.59
N VAL A 234 30.34 77.04 142.36
CA VAL A 234 29.27 77.12 143.38
C VAL A 234 29.60 78.09 144.51
N GLN A 235 30.88 78.29 144.84
CA GLN A 235 31.27 79.27 145.86
C GLN A 235 31.14 80.71 145.33
N ILE A 236 31.55 80.95 144.07
CA ILE A 236 31.53 82.28 143.43
C ILE A 236 30.10 82.74 143.11
N ALA A 237 29.22 81.82 142.71
CA ALA A 237 27.83 82.14 142.36
C ALA A 237 27.02 82.72 143.55
N LYS A 238 27.37 82.36 144.78
CA LYS A 238 26.62 82.74 145.98
C LYS A 238 26.77 84.22 146.36
N GLU A 239 27.89 84.86 145.98
CA GLU A 239 28.14 86.27 146.27
C GLU A 239 27.49 87.22 145.23
N LYS A 240 27.29 86.77 143.99
CA LYS A 240 26.67 87.59 142.94
C LYS A 240 25.16 87.78 143.14
N LEU A 241 24.45 86.73 143.56
CA LEU A 241 22.98 86.72 143.65
C LEU A 241 22.40 87.78 144.62
N GLN A 242 23.21 88.33 145.52
CA GLN A 242 22.77 89.41 146.42
C GLN A 242 22.78 90.81 145.79
N LYS A 243 23.34 91.00 144.58
CA LYS A 243 23.32 92.29 143.86
C LYS A 243 22.25 92.36 142.78
N ASP A 244 22.15 91.31 141.96
CA ASP A 244 21.30 91.30 140.76
C ASP A 244 19.78 91.45 141.01
N ILE A 245 19.35 91.41 142.29
CA ILE A 245 17.94 91.58 142.72
C ILE A 245 17.53 93.07 142.75
N GLU A 246 18.47 94.01 142.88
CA GLU A 246 18.15 95.44 143.02
C GLU A 246 17.91 96.13 141.66
N ASP A 247 18.70 95.81 140.64
CA ASP A 247 18.65 96.46 139.32
C ASP A 247 17.42 96.09 138.47
N ASN A 248 16.87 94.88 138.62
CA ASN A 248 15.91 94.30 137.67
C ASN A 248 14.46 94.84 137.79
N ARG A 249 14.28 96.03 138.37
CA ARG A 249 12.96 96.69 138.53
C ARG A 249 12.66 97.79 137.51
N GLU A 250 13.66 98.32 136.80
CA GLU A 250 13.45 99.47 135.89
C GLU A 250 13.04 99.08 134.46
N LEU A 251 13.43 97.89 133.97
CA LEU A 251 13.48 97.58 132.53
C LEU A 251 12.15 97.31 131.81
N ILE A 252 11.06 97.03 132.52
CA ILE A 252 9.84 96.43 131.95
C ILE A 252 8.99 97.40 131.10
N SER A 253 9.24 98.71 131.16
CA SER A 253 8.33 99.75 130.65
C SER A 253 8.16 99.88 129.12
N ILE A 254 9.02 99.26 128.29
CA ILE A 254 9.30 99.80 126.93
C ILE A 254 8.59 99.08 125.76
N ASN A 255 8.25 97.79 125.85
CA ASN A 255 8.30 96.89 124.68
C ASN A 255 7.03 96.70 123.79
N ASN A 256 5.89 97.37 124.04
CA ASN A 256 4.56 96.89 123.60
C ASN A 256 3.92 97.58 122.34
N LYS A 257 4.60 97.78 121.19
CA LYS A 257 4.09 98.68 120.11
C LYS A 257 4.14 98.30 118.60
N MET A 258 4.53 97.09 118.16
CA MET A 258 5.13 96.90 116.79
C MET A 258 4.55 95.81 115.83
N LYS A 259 3.23 95.48 115.76
CA LYS A 259 2.84 94.15 115.22
C LYS A 259 1.46 93.99 114.50
N GLN A 260 1.22 94.58 113.29
CA GLN A 260 -0.17 94.65 112.74
C GLN A 260 -0.37 94.99 111.21
N ILE A 261 0.16 94.28 110.20
CA ILE A 261 0.11 94.74 108.78
C ILE A 261 -0.27 93.72 107.64
N GLU A 262 -0.25 92.38 107.78
CA GLU A 262 -0.05 91.46 106.60
C GLU A 262 -1.08 90.28 106.36
N GLU A 263 -1.95 90.23 105.31
CA GLU A 263 -3.00 89.15 105.14
C GLU A 263 -3.53 88.68 103.70
N ASP A 264 -3.09 89.17 102.53
CA ASP A 264 -4.01 89.54 101.39
C ASP A 264 -4.57 88.55 100.26
N GLU A 265 -3.81 88.01 99.27
CA GLU A 265 -4.16 88.18 97.80
C GLU A 265 -5.07 87.22 96.89
N GLU A 266 -4.98 85.88 96.88
CA GLU A 266 -4.89 85.03 95.63
C GLU A 266 -5.93 84.99 94.43
N GLU A 267 -7.24 84.67 94.61
CA GLU A 267 -8.06 83.67 93.82
C GLU A 267 -8.01 83.48 92.25
N MET A 268 -7.71 84.49 91.44
CA MET A 268 -8.26 84.82 90.07
C MET A 268 -8.53 83.79 88.90
N VAL A 269 -8.36 82.47 88.98
CA VAL A 269 -7.70 81.71 87.87
C VAL A 269 -8.51 81.03 86.70
N THR A 270 -9.78 80.60 86.81
CA THR A 270 -10.11 79.19 86.40
C THR A 270 -10.79 78.78 85.05
N ALA A 271 -11.42 79.63 84.22
CA ALA A 271 -12.75 79.27 83.62
C ALA A 271 -12.97 78.69 82.16
N ILE A 272 -11.98 78.20 81.37
CA ILE A 272 -12.04 78.28 79.86
C ILE A 272 -12.58 77.08 78.98
N MET A 273 -12.81 75.85 79.46
CA MET A 273 -12.49 74.62 78.66
C MET A 273 -13.56 73.86 77.79
N ALA A 274 -14.67 74.45 77.28
CA ALA A 274 -15.90 73.65 76.99
C ALA A 274 -16.30 73.17 75.55
N GLU A 275 -16.06 73.87 74.43
CA GLU A 275 -17.03 73.83 73.29
C GLU A 275 -16.90 72.76 72.15
N THR A 276 -15.77 72.09 71.95
CA THR A 276 -15.33 71.69 70.57
C THR A 276 -15.93 70.43 69.89
N LYS A 277 -16.85 69.65 70.50
CA LYS A 277 -17.10 68.24 70.10
C LYS A 277 -18.21 67.92 69.06
N LYS A 278 -18.93 68.88 68.46
CA LYS A 278 -20.29 68.63 67.88
C LYS A 278 -20.46 68.25 66.38
N ILE A 279 -19.43 68.26 65.53
CA ILE A 279 -19.65 68.47 64.05
C ILE A 279 -19.68 67.19 63.15
N LEU A 280 -19.07 66.07 63.54
CA LEU A 280 -18.51 65.10 62.56
C LEU A 280 -19.47 64.06 61.90
N ALA A 281 -20.76 64.00 62.24
CA ALA A 281 -21.56 62.77 62.06
C ALA A 281 -22.38 62.58 60.75
N ARG A 282 -22.60 63.60 59.91
CA ARG A 282 -23.77 63.64 58.98
C ARG A 282 -23.62 63.10 57.54
N LYS A 283 -22.47 62.53 57.11
CA LYS A 283 -22.12 62.42 55.67
C LYS A 283 -22.18 61.04 54.96
N ARG A 284 -22.75 59.98 55.55
CA ARG A 284 -22.57 58.58 55.03
C ARG A 284 -23.77 57.83 54.43
N ILE A 285 -25.01 58.34 54.49
CA ILE A 285 -26.23 57.50 54.33
C ILE A 285 -26.78 57.40 52.88
N GLN A 286 -26.24 58.14 51.91
CA GLN A 286 -27.03 58.59 50.75
C GLN A 286 -26.63 58.00 49.38
N LYS A 287 -26.21 56.72 49.29
CA LYS A 287 -25.61 56.19 48.03
C LYS A 287 -25.86 54.72 47.60
N GLU A 288 -26.73 53.95 48.25
CA GLU A 288 -26.85 52.49 48.00
C GLU A 288 -28.22 52.01 47.45
N ILE A 289 -29.07 52.90 46.93
CA ILE A 289 -30.50 52.59 46.67
C ILE A 289 -30.86 52.32 45.18
N GLU A 290 -30.07 52.75 44.20
CA GLU A 290 -30.65 53.07 42.87
C GLU A 290 -30.85 51.93 41.84
N LEU A 291 -30.08 50.83 41.82
CA LEU A 291 -30.06 49.94 40.62
C LEU A 291 -30.04 48.42 40.90
N THR A 292 -31.22 47.80 40.98
CA THR A 292 -31.38 46.31 40.96
C THR A 292 -32.60 45.80 40.16
N GLU A 293 -33.28 46.63 39.35
CA GLU A 293 -34.68 46.35 38.95
C GLU A 293 -34.97 45.75 37.56
N VAL A 294 -34.07 45.83 36.56
CA VAL A 294 -34.38 45.28 35.20
C VAL A 294 -33.91 43.84 35.04
N LYS A 295 -34.63 42.93 35.71
CA LYS A 295 -34.60 41.49 35.44
C LYS A 295 -35.34 41.15 34.13
N GLN A 296 -34.93 40.01 33.55
CA GLN A 296 -35.78 38.99 32.90
C GLN A 296 -37.00 39.45 32.07
N LEU A 297 -36.93 39.26 30.75
CA LEU A 297 -38.00 38.83 29.82
C LEU A 297 -37.35 38.77 28.42
N ALA A 298 -37.47 37.74 27.60
CA ALA A 298 -38.12 36.43 27.71
C ALA A 298 -37.20 35.40 26.96
N LEU A 299 -37.20 34.08 27.18
CA LEU A 299 -38.28 33.11 26.97
C LEU A 299 -38.97 33.33 25.59
N GLU A 300 -39.13 32.36 24.69
CA GLU A 300 -38.93 30.92 24.84
C GLU A 300 -38.79 30.22 23.47
N GLU A 301 -38.42 28.96 23.58
CA GLU A 301 -38.29 27.92 22.57
C GLU A 301 -39.45 27.86 21.54
N MET A 302 -39.27 28.45 20.36
CA MET A 302 -40.00 28.04 19.15
C MET A 302 -39.07 27.88 17.93
N ARG A 303 -39.10 26.76 17.19
CA ARG A 303 -39.75 25.45 17.42
C ARG A 303 -39.07 24.39 16.55
N MET A 304 -39.18 23.11 16.92
CA MET A 304 -38.53 21.97 16.27
C MET A 304 -39.39 21.27 15.18
N ARG A 305 -38.74 20.68 14.14
CA ARG A 305 -39.25 19.64 13.18
C ARG A 305 -40.26 20.15 12.09
N VAL A 306 -40.61 19.46 10.98
CA VAL A 306 -40.38 18.06 10.48
C VAL A 306 -40.59 17.90 8.92
N ALA A 307 -40.01 16.84 8.28
CA ALA A 307 -40.44 16.13 7.02
C ALA A 307 -40.59 16.89 5.65
N ALA A 308 -40.68 16.28 4.42
CA ALA A 308 -40.23 15.01 3.81
C ALA A 308 -40.34 15.04 2.22
N LEU A 309 -40.04 13.91 1.53
CA LEU A 309 -39.97 13.64 0.05
C LEU A 309 -41.37 13.30 -0.59
N PRO A 310 -41.62 12.86 -1.89
CA PRO A 310 -40.73 12.28 -2.95
C PRO A 310 -41.10 12.47 -4.49
N MET A 311 -40.59 11.54 -5.32
CA MET A 311 -40.47 11.27 -6.80
C MET A 311 -41.64 11.26 -7.86
N LYS A 312 -41.26 11.55 -9.14
CA LYS A 312 -41.40 10.83 -10.48
C LYS A 312 -42.71 10.49 -11.28
N ASP A 313 -42.62 10.76 -12.60
CA ASP A 313 -42.91 9.99 -13.86
C ASP A 313 -44.33 9.59 -14.43
N LYS A 314 -44.62 10.11 -15.66
CA LYS A 314 -45.24 9.50 -16.91
C LYS A 314 -46.75 9.13 -17.06
N GLY A 315 -47.32 9.40 -18.27
CA GLY A 315 -48.61 8.86 -18.84
C GLY A 315 -49.06 9.50 -20.19
N TRP A 316 -49.89 8.84 -21.05
CA TRP A 316 -50.43 9.36 -22.36
C TRP A 316 -51.56 8.48 -23.00
N ALA A 317 -52.35 9.05 -23.96
CA ALA A 317 -53.00 8.44 -25.19
C ALA A 317 -54.55 8.19 -25.34
N GLU A 318 -55.09 8.54 -26.55
CA GLU A 318 -56.23 8.03 -27.40
C GLU A 318 -56.38 8.95 -28.68
N SER A 319 -57.15 8.79 -29.79
CA SER A 319 -58.11 7.81 -30.41
C SER A 319 -57.79 7.61 -31.95
N ASP A 320 -58.60 7.50 -33.05
CA ASP A 320 -60.06 7.56 -33.44
C ASP A 320 -60.39 6.83 -34.81
N VAL A 321 -61.62 6.95 -35.42
CA VAL A 321 -62.25 5.87 -36.26
C VAL A 321 -63.19 6.24 -37.50
N ARG A 322 -62.89 5.70 -38.73
CA ARG A 322 -63.78 5.25 -39.91
C ARG A 322 -64.37 6.17 -41.04
N SER A 323 -64.67 5.56 -42.22
CA SER A 323 -65.37 6.08 -43.45
C SER A 323 -66.08 4.98 -44.36
N ALA A 324 -66.39 5.21 -45.68
CA ALA A 324 -67.42 4.47 -46.50
C ALA A 324 -67.13 4.19 -48.03
N ILE A 325 -68.00 3.44 -48.77
CA ILE A 325 -67.83 2.81 -50.15
C ILE A 325 -69.16 2.72 -51.03
N GLU A 326 -69.07 2.59 -52.40
CA GLU A 326 -69.92 1.80 -53.40
C GLU A 326 -71.00 2.35 -54.43
N LYS A 327 -71.06 1.82 -55.72
CA LYS A 327 -72.13 1.77 -56.84
C LYS A 327 -71.56 1.56 -58.32
N GLN A 328 -72.23 1.30 -59.50
CA GLN A 328 -73.53 0.74 -60.08
C GLN A 328 -73.49 0.53 -61.67
N GLU A 329 -74.53 0.05 -62.44
CA GLU A 329 -74.46 -0.63 -63.82
C GLU A 329 -75.73 -0.56 -64.81
N GLN A 330 -75.64 -0.90 -66.16
CA GLN A 330 -76.61 -1.55 -67.18
C GLN A 330 -76.96 -0.95 -68.64
N ARG A 331 -77.15 -1.81 -69.73
CA ARG A 331 -78.19 -1.84 -70.91
C ARG A 331 -77.78 -2.21 -72.42
N TYR A 332 -78.65 -2.83 -73.32
CA TYR A 332 -78.38 -3.27 -74.78
C TYR A 332 -79.58 -3.86 -75.69
N GLN A 333 -79.60 -3.86 -77.10
CA GLN A 333 -80.12 -4.90 -78.12
C GLN A 333 -80.66 -4.55 -79.60
N ASN A 334 -80.62 -5.53 -80.59
CA ASN A 334 -81.54 -5.87 -81.79
C ASN A 334 -81.11 -5.90 -83.34
N GLY A 335 -81.65 -6.84 -84.20
CA GLY A 335 -82.04 -6.72 -85.68
C GLY A 335 -81.42 -7.57 -86.88
N ARG A 336 -82.18 -8.18 -87.87
CA ARG A 336 -81.72 -8.83 -89.19
C ARG A 336 -82.76 -9.48 -90.21
N LEU A 337 -82.67 -9.37 -91.60
CA LEU A 337 -83.05 -10.41 -92.66
C LEU A 337 -82.75 -10.06 -94.16
N GLU A 338 -82.08 -10.92 -94.97
CA GLU A 338 -81.81 -10.67 -96.42
C GLU A 338 -81.31 -11.90 -97.26
N LYS A 339 -81.37 -11.80 -98.61
CA LYS A 339 -80.75 -12.55 -99.75
C LYS A 339 -81.23 -13.97 -100.16
N LYS A 340 -81.09 -14.30 -101.48
CA LYS A 340 -81.39 -15.63 -102.06
C LYS A 340 -80.60 -16.11 -103.32
N GLU A 341 -81.12 -15.99 -104.55
CA GLU A 341 -80.84 -16.91 -105.70
C GLU A 341 -79.91 -16.34 -106.82
N ILE A 342 -78.79 -17.03 -107.14
CA ILE A 342 -77.84 -16.86 -108.28
C ILE A 342 -77.19 -18.25 -108.61
N ALA A 343 -77.99 -19.27 -108.95
CA ALA A 343 -77.57 -20.68 -108.93
C ALA A 343 -77.19 -21.32 -110.28
N LYS A 344 -78.15 -21.52 -111.19
CA LYS A 344 -78.10 -22.67 -112.12
C LYS A 344 -77.01 -22.67 -113.19
N LYS A 345 -76.62 -21.51 -113.76
CA LYS A 345 -75.63 -21.47 -114.87
C LYS A 345 -74.17 -21.80 -114.49
N LYS A 346 -73.89 -22.08 -113.21
CA LYS A 346 -72.56 -22.54 -112.75
C LYS A 346 -72.28 -24.01 -113.12
N ILE A 347 -73.33 -24.84 -113.14
CA ILE A 347 -73.28 -26.29 -112.91
C ILE A 347 -72.45 -27.11 -113.93
N GLU A 348 -72.24 -26.61 -115.14
CA GLU A 348 -71.49 -27.34 -116.19
C GLU A 348 -70.02 -26.90 -116.30
N HIS A 349 -69.74 -25.59 -116.16
CA HIS A 349 -68.37 -25.12 -115.93
C HIS A 349 -67.81 -25.74 -114.65
N ASP A 350 -68.65 -25.91 -113.62
CA ASP A 350 -68.32 -26.65 -112.41
C ASP A 350 -67.91 -28.11 -112.68
N GLN A 351 -68.33 -28.78 -113.76
CA GLN A 351 -68.03 -30.21 -114.00
C GLN A 351 -66.66 -30.44 -114.66
N SER A 352 -66.35 -29.71 -115.74
CA SER A 352 -65.01 -29.77 -116.34
C SER A 352 -63.97 -29.13 -115.42
N GLY A 353 -64.37 -28.07 -114.69
CA GLY A 353 -63.60 -27.52 -113.59
C GLY A 353 -63.34 -28.56 -112.50
N LYS A 354 -64.38 -29.29 -112.03
CA LYS A 354 -64.26 -30.32 -110.98
C LYS A 354 -63.17 -31.34 -111.25
N LYS A 355 -63.04 -31.93 -112.45
CA LYS A 355 -62.03 -32.98 -112.67
C LYS A 355 -60.60 -32.48 -112.51
N LEU A 356 -60.24 -31.37 -113.15
CA LEU A 356 -58.92 -30.75 -112.99
C LEU A 356 -58.72 -30.24 -111.55
N TRP A 357 -59.78 -29.70 -110.94
CA TRP A 357 -59.79 -29.27 -109.55
C TRP A 357 -59.69 -30.44 -108.56
N GLU A 358 -60.18 -31.63 -108.88
CA GLU A 358 -60.09 -32.86 -108.09
C GLU A 358 -58.70 -33.48 -108.14
N GLU A 359 -58.03 -33.46 -109.29
CA GLU A 359 -56.61 -33.82 -109.42
C GLU A 359 -55.69 -32.82 -108.70
N GLU A 360 -55.94 -31.52 -108.88
CA GLU A 360 -55.20 -30.43 -108.23
C GLU A 360 -55.45 -30.46 -106.70
N ILE A 361 -56.69 -30.71 -106.26
CA ILE A 361 -57.01 -30.98 -104.85
C ILE A 361 -56.31 -32.24 -104.36
N SER A 362 -56.19 -33.30 -105.16
CA SER A 362 -55.53 -34.53 -104.72
C SER A 362 -54.03 -34.33 -104.54
N ARG A 363 -53.35 -33.68 -105.49
CA ARG A 363 -51.94 -33.27 -105.34
C ARG A 363 -51.74 -32.29 -104.17
N ARG A 364 -52.62 -31.30 -103.99
CA ARG A 364 -52.55 -30.39 -102.84
C ARG A 364 -52.85 -31.09 -101.51
N ARG A 365 -53.77 -32.05 -101.46
CA ARG A 365 -54.04 -32.89 -100.27
C ARG A 365 -52.83 -33.73 -99.92
N GLU A 366 -52.17 -34.32 -100.91
CA GLU A 366 -50.96 -35.12 -100.70
C GLU A 366 -49.79 -34.26 -100.21
N GLN A 367 -49.55 -33.10 -100.82
CA GLN A 367 -48.56 -32.12 -100.35
C GLN A 367 -48.89 -31.63 -98.92
N LEU A 368 -50.13 -31.22 -98.66
CA LEU A 368 -50.58 -30.82 -97.31
C LEU A 368 -50.47 -31.96 -96.29
N PHE A 369 -50.63 -33.21 -96.70
CA PHE A 369 -50.44 -34.38 -95.83
C PHE A 369 -48.96 -34.61 -95.52
N GLN A 370 -48.07 -34.51 -96.52
CA GLN A 370 -46.62 -34.60 -96.33
C GLN A 370 -46.07 -33.45 -95.48
N ASP A 371 -46.50 -32.21 -95.74
CA ASP A 371 -46.10 -31.03 -94.97
C ASP A 371 -46.70 -31.04 -93.56
N SER A 372 -47.95 -31.50 -93.38
CA SER A 372 -48.52 -31.74 -92.06
C SER A 372 -47.76 -32.83 -91.30
N GLY A 373 -47.28 -33.88 -91.99
CA GLY A 373 -46.40 -34.89 -91.39
C GLY A 373 -45.09 -34.29 -90.90
N ARG A 374 -44.41 -33.52 -91.74
CA ARG A 374 -43.15 -32.82 -91.40
C ARG A 374 -43.33 -31.80 -90.26
N GLU A 375 -44.44 -31.07 -90.25
CA GLU A 375 -44.81 -30.16 -89.16
C GLU A 375 -45.09 -30.91 -87.85
N MET A 376 -45.78 -32.05 -87.91
CA MET A 376 -46.02 -32.89 -86.73
C MET A 376 -44.70 -33.45 -86.17
N GLU A 377 -43.82 -33.98 -87.02
CA GLU A 377 -42.47 -34.39 -86.58
C GLU A 377 -41.68 -33.24 -85.97
N ARG A 378 -41.73 -32.03 -86.56
CA ARG A 378 -41.05 -30.85 -86.03
C ARG A 378 -41.57 -30.51 -84.64
N ARG A 379 -42.89 -30.46 -84.47
CA ARG A 379 -43.56 -30.20 -83.17
C ARG A 379 -43.27 -31.30 -82.15
N GLU A 380 -43.09 -32.56 -82.57
CA GLU A 380 -42.68 -33.65 -81.68
C GLU A 380 -41.20 -33.60 -81.28
N ARG A 381 -40.31 -33.13 -82.16
CA ARG A 381 -38.91 -32.84 -81.82
C ARG A 381 -38.83 -31.67 -80.84
N GLU A 382 -39.52 -30.57 -81.13
CA GLU A 382 -39.62 -29.40 -80.24
C GLU A 382 -40.24 -29.75 -78.88
N ARG A 383 -41.32 -30.54 -78.85
CA ARG A 383 -41.95 -31.01 -77.61
C ARG A 383 -41.00 -31.88 -76.78
N ARG A 384 -40.25 -32.80 -77.42
CA ARG A 384 -39.24 -33.62 -76.72
C ARG A 384 -38.15 -32.76 -76.10
N LEU A 385 -37.55 -31.85 -76.86
CA LEU A 385 -36.52 -30.94 -76.37
C LEU A 385 -37.01 -30.05 -75.21
N LEU A 386 -38.27 -29.60 -75.24
CA LEU A 386 -38.87 -28.84 -74.14
C LEU A 386 -39.10 -29.67 -72.88
N VAL A 387 -39.47 -30.96 -73.02
CA VAL A 387 -39.59 -31.89 -71.89
C VAL A 387 -38.22 -32.21 -71.30
N GLU A 388 -37.25 -32.59 -72.13
CA GLU A 388 -35.86 -32.87 -71.73
C GLU A 388 -35.22 -31.66 -71.02
N TYR A 389 -35.40 -30.45 -71.55
CA TYR A 389 -34.94 -29.21 -70.90
C TYR A 389 -35.65 -28.97 -69.56
N GLY A 390 -36.97 -29.20 -69.49
CA GLY A 390 -37.74 -29.08 -68.25
C GLY A 390 -37.32 -30.08 -67.17
N GLU A 391 -36.96 -31.31 -67.56
CA GLU A 391 -36.44 -32.35 -66.66
C GLU A 391 -35.01 -32.04 -66.20
N LEU A 392 -34.13 -31.60 -67.10
CA LEU A 392 -32.77 -31.16 -66.77
C LEU A 392 -32.79 -29.93 -65.86
N HIS A 393 -33.73 -29.00 -66.06
CA HIS A 393 -33.93 -27.85 -65.18
C HIS A 393 -34.44 -28.27 -63.78
N LYS A 394 -35.40 -29.19 -63.69
CA LYS A 394 -35.83 -29.78 -62.39
C LYS A 394 -34.67 -30.49 -61.69
N PHE A 395 -33.88 -31.29 -62.42
CA PHE A 395 -32.74 -32.02 -61.86
C PHE A 395 -31.67 -31.07 -61.32
N THR A 396 -31.33 -30.01 -62.07
CA THR A 396 -30.37 -29.00 -61.61
C THR A 396 -30.90 -28.18 -60.43
N GLN A 397 -32.19 -27.81 -60.39
CA GLN A 397 -32.80 -27.22 -59.20
C GLN A 397 -32.70 -28.13 -57.97
N ILE A 398 -33.04 -29.41 -58.11
CA ILE A 398 -32.97 -30.41 -57.02
C ILE A 398 -31.52 -30.60 -56.54
N LYS A 399 -30.55 -30.68 -57.46
CA LYS A 399 -29.13 -30.76 -57.14
C LYS A 399 -28.68 -29.53 -56.33
N ASN A 400 -28.97 -28.32 -56.81
CA ASN A 400 -28.60 -27.08 -56.15
C ASN A 400 -29.26 -26.96 -54.76
N ALA A 401 -30.54 -27.34 -54.62
CA ALA A 401 -31.23 -27.36 -53.33
C ALA A 401 -30.59 -28.36 -52.34
N ASN A 402 -30.14 -29.53 -52.82
CA ASN A 402 -29.43 -30.51 -52.00
C ASN A 402 -28.01 -30.06 -51.62
N GLU A 403 -27.31 -29.29 -52.47
CA GLU A 403 -26.03 -28.67 -52.14
C GLU A 403 -26.18 -27.54 -51.11
N ILE A 404 -27.22 -26.71 -51.23
CA ILE A 404 -27.59 -25.70 -50.24
C ILE A 404 -27.90 -26.35 -48.89
N ARG A 405 -28.71 -27.42 -48.86
CA ARG A 405 -29.01 -28.20 -47.63
C ARG A 405 -27.72 -28.72 -46.98
N LYS A 406 -26.87 -29.42 -47.72
CA LYS A 406 -25.57 -29.92 -47.21
C LYS A 406 -24.67 -28.82 -46.64
N ASN A 407 -24.71 -27.61 -47.20
CA ASN A 407 -23.94 -26.48 -46.68
C ASN A 407 -24.58 -25.85 -45.43
N LEU A 408 -25.91 -25.80 -45.33
CA LEU A 408 -26.62 -25.41 -44.11
C LEU A 408 -26.38 -26.42 -42.97
N ASP A 409 -26.43 -27.73 -43.27
CA ASP A 409 -26.16 -28.80 -42.30
C ASP A 409 -24.74 -28.69 -41.74
N LYS A 410 -23.74 -28.42 -42.59
CA LYS A 410 -22.37 -28.11 -42.15
C LYS A 410 -22.35 -26.90 -41.22
N GLN A 411 -22.87 -25.75 -41.65
CA GLN A 411 -22.90 -24.53 -40.83
C GLN A 411 -23.61 -24.73 -39.48
N CYS A 412 -24.64 -25.57 -39.41
CA CYS A 412 -25.32 -25.90 -38.16
C CYS A 412 -24.44 -26.77 -37.24
N ASN A 413 -23.73 -27.75 -37.80
CA ASN A 413 -22.77 -28.56 -37.06
C ASN A 413 -21.55 -27.73 -36.60
N ASP A 414 -21.00 -26.87 -37.46
CA ASP A 414 -19.89 -25.98 -37.14
C ASP A 414 -20.24 -25.02 -35.99
N LYS A 415 -21.44 -24.42 -36.04
CA LYS A 415 -21.98 -23.60 -34.94
C LYS A 415 -22.18 -24.40 -33.65
N LYS A 416 -22.66 -25.65 -33.74
CA LYS A 416 -22.83 -26.53 -32.58
C LYS A 416 -21.47 -26.90 -31.95
N LEU A 417 -20.46 -27.18 -32.77
CA LEU A 417 -19.09 -27.44 -32.32
C LEU A 417 -18.45 -26.21 -31.68
N ALA A 418 -18.63 -25.03 -32.27
CA ALA A 418 -18.17 -23.76 -31.68
C ALA A 418 -18.80 -23.52 -30.30
N LEU A 419 -20.13 -23.61 -30.17
CA LEU A 419 -20.84 -23.45 -28.90
C LEU A 419 -20.41 -24.47 -27.83
N MET A 420 -20.06 -25.70 -28.25
CA MET A 420 -19.49 -26.71 -27.33
C MET A 420 -18.05 -26.36 -26.92
N ALA A 421 -17.22 -25.87 -27.83
CA ALA A 421 -15.87 -25.42 -27.56
C ALA A 421 -15.83 -24.19 -26.63
N ASP A 422 -16.71 -23.20 -26.86
CA ASP A 422 -16.85 -22.01 -26.00
C ASP A 422 -17.30 -22.40 -24.58
N ARG A 423 -18.33 -23.24 -24.45
CA ARG A 423 -18.80 -23.77 -23.16
C ARG A 423 -17.70 -24.56 -22.44
N GLN A 424 -16.88 -25.31 -23.16
CA GLN A 424 -15.73 -26.02 -22.58
C GLN A 424 -14.59 -25.07 -22.19
N ALA A 425 -14.34 -24.01 -22.96
CA ALA A 425 -13.37 -22.97 -22.64
C ALA A 425 -13.77 -22.22 -21.36
N ASP A 426 -15.05 -21.90 -21.17
CA ASP A 426 -15.56 -21.31 -19.94
C ASP A 426 -15.46 -22.26 -18.74
N ILE A 427 -15.83 -23.54 -18.89
CA ILE A 427 -15.60 -24.55 -17.84
C ILE A 427 -14.11 -24.64 -17.46
N ASN A 428 -13.21 -24.55 -18.45
CA ASN A 428 -11.76 -24.57 -18.21
C ASN A 428 -11.28 -23.27 -17.53
N ARG A 429 -11.84 -22.10 -17.88
CA ARG A 429 -11.58 -20.82 -17.19
C ARG A 429 -12.00 -20.87 -15.73
N TYR A 430 -13.20 -21.36 -15.43
CA TYR A 430 -13.66 -21.51 -14.04
C TYR A 430 -12.75 -22.45 -13.24
N LYS A 431 -12.37 -23.61 -13.81
CA LYS A 431 -11.40 -24.53 -13.17
C LYS A 431 -10.04 -23.87 -12.91
N ALA A 432 -9.54 -23.05 -13.85
CA ALA A 432 -8.29 -22.32 -13.68
C ALA A 432 -8.38 -21.26 -12.57
N PHE A 433 -9.50 -20.54 -12.45
CA PHE A 433 -9.72 -19.61 -11.34
C PHE A 433 -9.81 -20.33 -9.98
N GLU A 434 -10.50 -21.47 -9.90
CA GLU A 434 -10.53 -22.28 -8.67
C GLU A 434 -9.14 -22.83 -8.30
N GLN A 435 -8.36 -23.27 -9.28
CA GLN A 435 -6.97 -23.69 -9.07
C GLN A 435 -6.11 -22.53 -8.56
N GLN A 436 -6.21 -21.34 -9.17
CA GLN A 436 -5.51 -20.15 -8.70
C GLN A 436 -5.88 -19.82 -7.25
N TRP A 437 -7.18 -19.73 -6.90
CA TRP A 437 -7.59 -19.46 -5.51
C TRP A 437 -7.04 -20.52 -4.53
N HIS A 438 -7.00 -21.78 -4.93
CA HIS A 438 -6.40 -22.85 -4.12
C HIS A 438 -4.87 -22.81 -4.04
N GLU A 439 -4.18 -22.14 -4.96
CA GLU A 439 -2.75 -21.82 -4.84
C GLU A 439 -2.54 -20.60 -3.95
N GLU A 440 -3.37 -19.56 -4.08
CA GLU A 440 -3.30 -18.34 -3.27
C GLU A 440 -3.62 -18.58 -1.78
N ASP A 441 -4.63 -19.43 -1.47
CA ASP A 441 -4.93 -19.89 -0.11
C ASP A 441 -3.71 -20.61 0.52
N LYS A 442 -3.02 -21.48 -0.25
CA LYS A 442 -1.84 -22.22 0.21
C LYS A 442 -0.62 -21.32 0.38
N GLU A 443 -0.36 -20.43 -0.58
CA GLU A 443 0.72 -19.44 -0.55
C GLU A 443 0.58 -18.54 0.69
N PHE A 444 -0.63 -18.06 0.97
CA PHE A 444 -0.93 -17.31 2.19
C PHE A 444 -0.71 -18.13 3.45
N LEU A 445 -1.31 -19.33 3.55
CA LEU A 445 -1.24 -20.11 4.79
C LEU A 445 0.20 -20.55 5.11
N ALA A 446 0.95 -21.06 4.12
CA ALA A 446 2.36 -21.41 4.29
C ALA A 446 3.23 -20.19 4.67
N TYR A 447 2.95 -19.00 4.12
CA TYR A 447 3.60 -17.76 4.57
C TYR A 447 3.27 -17.46 6.04
N THR A 448 2.00 -17.55 6.44
CA THR A 448 1.60 -17.27 7.83
C THR A 448 2.16 -18.27 8.83
N GLU A 449 2.23 -19.56 8.49
CA GLU A 449 2.82 -20.61 9.33
C GLU A 449 4.31 -20.35 9.57
N ASN A 450 5.09 -20.18 8.51
CA ASN A 450 6.52 -19.83 8.60
C ASN A 450 6.77 -18.56 9.45
N MET A 451 5.96 -17.51 9.24
CA MET A 451 6.08 -16.27 10.02
C MET A 451 5.66 -16.44 11.49
N ILE A 452 4.65 -17.27 11.79
CA ILE A 452 4.27 -17.60 13.16
C ILE A 452 5.37 -18.38 13.86
N GLU A 453 6.02 -19.34 13.19
CA GLU A 453 7.15 -20.10 13.76
C GLU A 453 8.36 -19.22 14.02
N LEU A 454 8.78 -18.39 13.06
CA LEU A 454 9.88 -17.43 13.24
C LEU A 454 9.61 -16.46 14.41
N LYS A 455 8.37 -15.94 14.54
CA LYS A 455 8.00 -15.07 15.66
C LYS A 455 7.90 -15.83 16.99
N LYS A 456 7.48 -17.10 17.00
CA LYS A 456 7.48 -17.98 18.19
C LYS A 456 8.91 -18.25 18.68
N GLN A 457 9.83 -18.58 17.77
CA GLN A 457 11.26 -18.77 18.06
C GLN A 457 11.90 -17.48 18.61
N ALA A 458 11.54 -16.32 18.05
CA ALA A 458 12.00 -15.02 18.54
C ALA A 458 11.40 -14.60 19.91
N GLY A 459 10.48 -15.38 20.48
CA GLY A 459 9.79 -15.04 21.74
C GLY A 459 8.78 -13.89 21.60
N ASN A 460 8.27 -13.63 20.41
CA ASN A 460 7.19 -12.64 20.19
C ASN A 460 5.81 -13.27 20.48
N PRO A 461 4.83 -12.50 21.00
CA PRO A 461 3.48 -13.00 21.23
C PRO A 461 2.75 -13.27 19.90
N THR A 462 2.51 -14.54 19.59
CA THR A 462 1.88 -14.99 18.32
C THR A 462 0.35 -14.92 18.32
N VAL A 463 -0.30 -14.61 19.45
CA VAL A 463 -1.77 -14.52 19.58
C VAL A 463 -2.44 -13.62 18.52
N PRO A 464 -1.90 -12.44 18.13
CA PRO A 464 -2.47 -11.62 17.08
C PRO A 464 -2.45 -12.30 15.69
N LEU A 465 -1.38 -13.05 15.39
CA LEU A 465 -1.19 -13.77 14.14
C LEU A 465 -2.14 -14.97 14.05
N LEU A 466 -2.26 -15.73 15.13
CA LEU A 466 -3.22 -16.83 15.23
C LEU A 466 -4.67 -16.31 15.09
N LYS A 467 -4.97 -15.10 15.56
CA LYS A 467 -6.29 -14.46 15.38
C LYS A 467 -6.56 -14.08 13.91
N THR A 468 -5.58 -13.55 13.17
CA THR A 468 -5.78 -13.21 11.75
C THR A 468 -5.92 -14.45 10.87
N VAL A 469 -5.12 -15.49 11.09
CA VAL A 469 -5.26 -16.79 10.39
C VAL A 469 -6.63 -17.42 10.67
N ASN A 470 -7.08 -17.45 11.94
CA ASN A 470 -8.41 -17.96 12.28
C ASN A 470 -9.57 -17.14 11.67
N ASN A 471 -9.38 -15.84 11.45
CA ASN A 471 -10.36 -15.02 10.74
C ASN A 471 -10.40 -15.36 9.24
N TYR A 472 -9.25 -15.52 8.59
CA TYR A 472 -9.14 -15.90 7.18
C TYR A 472 -9.78 -17.28 6.89
N LEU A 473 -9.49 -18.28 7.73
CA LEU A 473 -10.11 -19.61 7.64
C LEU A 473 -11.64 -19.57 7.85
N LYS A 474 -12.17 -18.54 8.53
CA LYS A 474 -13.62 -18.31 8.66
C LYS A 474 -14.20 -17.62 7.43
N THR A 475 -13.59 -16.54 6.93
CA THR A 475 -14.10 -15.80 5.75
C THR A 475 -14.10 -16.65 4.49
N ASN A 476 -13.05 -17.44 4.28
CA ASN A 476 -12.89 -18.25 3.06
C ASN A 476 -13.58 -19.62 3.15
N ASN A 477 -14.36 -19.89 4.23
CA ASN A 477 -14.97 -21.18 4.53
C ASN A 477 -13.98 -22.36 4.54
N LEU A 478 -12.72 -22.14 4.92
CA LEU A 478 -11.69 -23.18 4.96
C LEU A 478 -11.64 -23.90 6.31
N LYS A 479 -11.18 -25.15 6.32
CA LYS A 479 -10.85 -25.91 7.52
C LYS A 479 -9.44 -26.49 7.34
N MET A 480 -8.61 -26.43 8.38
CA MET A 480 -7.42 -27.28 8.47
C MET A 480 -7.87 -28.68 8.89
N ASP A 481 -7.47 -29.68 8.11
CA ASP A 481 -7.62 -31.09 8.45
C ASP A 481 -6.59 -31.53 9.52
N SER A 482 -6.74 -32.72 10.11
CA SER A 482 -5.77 -33.27 11.08
C SER A 482 -4.36 -33.41 10.51
N ASN A 483 -4.22 -33.44 9.18
CA ASN A 483 -2.96 -33.51 8.46
C ASN A 483 -2.45 -32.13 7.98
N ASN A 484 -2.90 -31.02 8.61
CA ASN A 484 -2.69 -29.63 8.19
C ASN A 484 -3.07 -29.32 6.73
N LYS A 485 -3.89 -30.15 6.09
CA LYS A 485 -4.36 -29.91 4.71
C LYS A 485 -5.53 -28.93 4.73
N VAL A 486 -5.48 -27.95 3.83
CA VAL A 486 -6.54 -26.96 3.64
C VAL A 486 -7.70 -27.59 2.86
N ILE A 487 -8.89 -27.67 3.46
CA ILE A 487 -10.09 -28.23 2.84
C ILE A 487 -11.21 -27.17 2.88
N LYS A 488 -11.91 -26.95 1.76
CA LYS A 488 -13.16 -26.16 1.72
C LYS A 488 -14.21 -26.88 2.58
N LYS A 489 -14.82 -26.18 3.55
CA LYS A 489 -15.95 -26.73 4.32
C LYS A 489 -17.13 -26.97 3.36
N GLU A 490 -17.79 -28.10 3.51
CA GLU A 490 -19.08 -28.32 2.88
C GLU A 490 -20.08 -27.23 3.35
N PRO A 491 -20.80 -26.57 2.43
CA PRO A 491 -21.73 -25.53 2.80
C PRO A 491 -22.91 -26.12 3.59
N LYS A 492 -23.10 -25.68 4.83
CA LYS A 492 -24.24 -26.07 5.67
C LYS A 492 -25.52 -25.35 5.26
N GLY A 493 -26.02 -25.68 4.06
CA GLY A 493 -27.27 -25.20 3.50
C GLY A 493 -27.64 -26.00 2.25
N PRO A 494 -28.93 -26.06 1.87
CA PRO A 494 -29.35 -26.79 0.69
C PRO A 494 -28.80 -26.12 -0.58
N ILE A 495 -28.33 -26.92 -1.54
CA ILE A 495 -27.50 -26.47 -2.67
C ILE A 495 -28.36 -25.80 -3.77
N TYR A 496 -28.82 -24.57 -3.51
CA TYR A 496 -29.79 -23.84 -4.35
C TYR A 496 -29.28 -22.56 -5.02
N THR A 497 -27.97 -22.32 -5.09
CA THR A 497 -27.39 -21.17 -5.84
C THR A 497 -26.22 -21.49 -6.76
N SER A 498 -25.98 -22.77 -7.10
CA SER A 498 -25.05 -23.15 -8.17
C SER A 498 -25.77 -23.87 -9.32
N ARG A 499 -26.20 -23.11 -10.34
CA ARG A 499 -26.38 -23.64 -11.71
C ARG A 499 -25.02 -23.93 -12.37
N ILE A 500 -24.10 -24.55 -11.63
CA ILE A 500 -22.85 -25.08 -12.17
C ILE A 500 -23.19 -26.45 -12.74
N ILE A 501 -22.92 -26.61 -14.03
CA ILE A 501 -23.25 -27.81 -14.78
C ILE A 501 -22.32 -28.95 -14.34
N HIS A 502 -22.77 -29.72 -13.36
CA HIS A 502 -22.44 -31.13 -13.24
C HIS A 502 -23.49 -31.97 -13.97
N GLN A 503 -23.64 -31.72 -15.28
CA GLN A 503 -24.10 -32.77 -16.18
C GLN A 503 -22.96 -33.77 -16.29
N THR A 504 -23.18 -34.97 -15.74
CA THR A 504 -22.35 -36.13 -15.98
C THR A 504 -22.30 -36.46 -17.48
N ASN A 505 -21.25 -37.17 -17.89
CA ASN A 505 -21.06 -37.66 -19.27
C ASN A 505 -22.28 -38.46 -19.77
#